data_AF-A0A1W9QQM2-F1
#
_entry.id   AF-A0A1W9QQM2-F1
#
_cell.length_a   1.000
_cell.length_b   1.000
_cell.length_c   1.000
_cell.angle_alpha   90.00
_cell.angle_beta   90.00
_cell.angle_gamma   90.00
#
_symmetry.space_group_name_H-M   'P 1'
#
loop_
_entity.id
_entity.type
_entity.pdbx_description
1 polymer ?
#
loop_
_entity_poly.entity_id
_entity_poly.type
_entity_poly.pdbx_seq_one_letter_code
_entity_poly.pdbx_strand_id
1 'polypeptide(L)'
;MKKKTSKRTFKEKQEKYRQNTALLFFFIFLTITPLLNVNSLLDPSLFSKFTALSIGLLLFFLIFVFVRKFRVQLNISIIREIIFPIYLLFILISGFSIFNAINVSEAYYDLIKNVLFLIFLVFSSVLLINTNNILRSVNKAISVFTIIILIVGIVQFVNIVHQQYSLRAAYGITGVFAHKNLYSQILFLFPS
;
A
#
# COMPACT_ATOMS: atom_id res chain seq x y z
N MET A 1 -36.11 -8.60 -28.62
CA MET A 1 -34.72 -9.12 -28.43
C MET A 1 -33.62 -8.07 -28.18
N LYS A 2 -33.69 -6.80 -28.65
CA LYS A 2 -32.62 -5.78 -28.50
C LYS A 2 -32.24 -5.34 -27.07
N LYS A 3 -33.12 -5.45 -26.07
CA LYS A 3 -32.83 -5.02 -24.68
C LYS A 3 -31.82 -5.90 -23.93
N LYS A 4 -31.66 -7.18 -24.32
CA LYS A 4 -30.80 -8.15 -23.62
C LYS A 4 -29.32 -7.97 -23.97
N THR A 5 -29.00 -7.61 -25.22
CA THR A 5 -27.64 -7.34 -25.68
C THR A 5 -27.10 -6.02 -25.13
N SER A 6 -27.91 -4.96 -25.06
CA SER A 6 -27.53 -3.67 -24.45
C SER A 6 -27.13 -3.82 -22.96
N LYS A 7 -27.90 -4.57 -22.17
CA LYS A 7 -27.57 -4.80 -20.74
C LYS A 7 -26.27 -5.57 -20.51
N ARG A 8 -25.92 -6.53 -21.39
CA ARG A 8 -24.63 -7.25 -21.31
C ARG A 8 -23.46 -6.32 -21.55
N THR A 9 -23.51 -5.52 -22.63
CA THR A 9 -22.43 -4.58 -22.96
C THR A 9 -22.21 -3.49 -21.89
N PHE A 10 -23.25 -3.09 -21.16
CA PHE A 10 -23.13 -2.13 -20.06
C PHE A 10 -22.44 -2.74 -18.82
N LYS A 11 -22.79 -3.98 -18.45
CA LYS A 11 -22.15 -4.69 -17.34
C LYS A 11 -20.67 -4.96 -17.61
N GLU A 12 -20.33 -5.37 -18.84
CA GLU A 12 -18.93 -5.59 -19.25
C GLU A 12 -18.11 -4.30 -19.19
N LYS A 13 -18.68 -3.16 -19.61
CA LYS A 13 -18.03 -1.86 -19.46
C LYS A 13 -17.81 -1.49 -18.00
N GLN A 14 -18.80 -1.70 -17.12
CA GLN A 14 -18.65 -1.43 -15.69
C GLN A 14 -17.58 -2.31 -15.04
N GLU A 15 -17.55 -3.61 -15.36
CA GLU A 15 -16.54 -4.52 -14.84
C GLU A 15 -15.13 -4.09 -15.27
N LYS A 16 -14.95 -3.72 -16.54
CA LYS A 16 -13.67 -3.19 -17.05
C LYS A 16 -13.25 -1.92 -16.30
N TYR A 17 -14.18 -1.02 -15.96
CA TYR A 17 -13.87 0.17 -15.17
C TYR A 17 -13.45 -0.18 -13.74
N ARG A 18 -14.18 -1.08 -13.06
CA ARG A 18 -13.81 -1.55 -11.71
C ARG A 18 -12.41 -2.16 -11.72
N GLN A 19 -12.12 -3.01 -12.71
CA GLN A 19 -10.82 -3.64 -12.86
C GLN A 19 -9.71 -2.61 -13.07
N ASN A 20 -9.89 -1.65 -13.97
CA ASN A 20 -8.89 -0.59 -14.19
C ASN A 20 -8.68 0.27 -12.94
N THR A 21 -9.76 0.54 -12.18
CA THR A 21 -9.68 1.32 -10.94
C THR A 21 -8.89 0.58 -9.87
N ALA A 22 -9.20 -0.70 -9.66
CA ALA A 22 -8.50 -1.55 -8.72
C ALA A 22 -7.03 -1.72 -9.11
N LEU A 23 -6.74 -1.94 -10.40
CA LEU A 23 -5.37 -2.02 -10.90
C LEU A 23 -4.59 -0.72 -10.65
N LEU A 24 -5.20 0.44 -10.95
CA LEU A 24 -4.57 1.72 -10.71
C LEU A 24 -4.31 1.96 -9.22
N PHE A 25 -5.27 1.63 -8.36
CA PHE A 25 -5.11 1.67 -6.91
C PHE A 25 -3.91 0.82 -6.47
N PHE A 26 -3.92 -0.47 -6.76
CA PHE A 26 -2.86 -1.38 -6.31
C PHE A 26 -1.50 -1.02 -6.92
N PHE A 27 -1.46 -0.61 -8.19
CA PHE A 27 -0.22 -0.23 -8.85
C PHE A 27 0.42 1.00 -8.20
N ILE A 28 -0.37 2.05 -7.93
CA ILE A 28 0.10 3.25 -7.24
C ILE A 28 0.62 2.88 -5.85
N PHE A 29 -0.16 2.17 -5.05
CA PHE A 29 0.21 1.91 -3.66
C PHE A 29 1.35 0.91 -3.51
N LEU A 30 1.43 -0.12 -4.36
CA LEU A 30 2.50 -1.13 -4.30
C LEU A 30 3.80 -0.68 -4.93
N THR A 31 3.75 0.20 -5.94
CA THR A 31 4.95 0.57 -6.70
C THR A 31 5.47 1.95 -6.34
N ILE A 32 4.58 2.94 -6.18
CA ILE A 32 4.99 4.34 -6.02
C ILE A 32 5.31 4.65 -4.55
N THR A 33 4.45 4.23 -3.62
CA THR A 33 4.67 4.43 -2.17
C THR A 33 6.05 3.99 -1.70
N PRO A 34 6.55 2.77 -2.02
CA PRO A 34 7.86 2.33 -1.55
C PRO A 34 9.05 3.09 -2.15
N LEU A 35 8.87 3.73 -3.30
CA LEU A 35 9.94 4.47 -4.00
C LEU A 35 10.10 5.91 -3.50
N LEU A 36 9.13 6.42 -2.74
CA LEU A 36 9.15 7.80 -2.24
C LEU A 36 9.96 7.87 -0.94
N ASN A 37 11.19 8.39 -1.06
CA ASN A 37 12.02 8.79 0.07
C ASN A 37 12.30 10.28 0.01
N VAL A 38 12.01 10.98 1.11
CA VAL A 38 12.38 12.36 1.33
C VAL A 38 13.50 12.39 2.35
N ASN A 39 14.73 12.63 1.88
CA ASN A 39 15.96 12.54 2.68
C ASN A 39 16.12 13.67 3.72
N SER A 40 15.17 14.61 3.81
CA SER A 40 15.24 15.79 4.67
C SER A 40 14.48 15.67 6.00
N LEU A 41 13.95 14.49 6.32
CA LEU A 41 13.18 14.25 7.56
C LEU A 41 14.03 13.52 8.60
N LEU A 42 13.70 13.69 9.89
CA LEU A 42 14.38 13.05 11.03
C LEU A 42 14.39 11.51 10.93
N ASP A 43 13.31 10.92 10.41
CA ASP A 43 13.27 9.54 9.91
C ASP A 43 12.78 9.55 8.45
N PRO A 44 13.70 9.66 7.49
CA PRO A 44 13.38 9.91 6.09
C PRO A 44 12.70 8.72 5.40
N SER A 45 12.76 7.52 6.02
CA SER A 45 12.31 6.29 5.39
C SER A 45 10.85 5.95 5.67
N LEU A 46 10.36 6.24 6.87
CA LEU A 46 9.01 5.87 7.32
C LEU A 46 8.00 6.97 7.05
N PHE A 47 8.35 8.22 7.41
CA PHE A 47 7.44 9.35 7.30
C PHE A 47 7.12 9.72 5.84
N SER A 48 8.10 9.58 4.94
CA SER A 48 7.94 9.81 3.50
C SER A 48 6.91 8.86 2.89
N LYS A 49 7.03 7.56 3.21
CA LYS A 49 6.12 6.51 2.72
C LYS A 49 4.72 6.68 3.28
N PHE A 50 4.63 7.09 4.54
CA PHE A 50 3.36 7.37 5.19
C PHE A 50 2.63 8.57 4.55
N THR A 51 3.39 9.63 4.25
CA THR A 51 2.88 10.82 3.55
C THR A 51 2.43 10.49 2.12
N ALA A 52 3.19 9.65 1.42
CA ALA A 52 2.79 9.14 0.11
C ALA A 52 1.47 8.34 0.17
N LEU A 53 1.33 7.47 1.17
CA LEU A 53 0.12 6.70 1.41
C LEU A 53 -1.08 7.61 1.66
N SER A 54 -0.94 8.62 2.52
CA SER A 54 -2.03 9.54 2.87
C SER A 54 -2.49 10.40 1.69
N ILE A 55 -1.55 10.99 0.95
CA ILE A 55 -1.84 11.75 -0.27
C ILE A 55 -2.49 10.86 -1.31
N GLY A 56 -1.96 9.65 -1.53
CA GLY A 56 -2.51 8.68 -2.47
C GLY A 56 -3.96 8.30 -2.12
N LEU A 57 -4.24 8.06 -0.84
CA LEU A 57 -5.59 7.69 -0.38
C LEU A 57 -6.57 8.85 -0.52
N LEU A 58 -6.13 10.07 -0.21
CA LEU A 58 -6.92 11.28 -0.38
C LEU A 58 -7.27 11.50 -1.85
N LEU A 59 -6.29 11.43 -2.75
CA LEU A 59 -6.52 11.55 -4.20
C LEU A 59 -7.47 10.46 -4.71
N PHE A 60 -7.27 9.23 -4.27
CA PHE A 60 -8.15 8.12 -4.67
C PHE A 60 -9.58 8.32 -4.17
N PHE A 61 -9.75 8.77 -2.91
CA PHE A 61 -11.05 9.11 -2.35
C PHE A 61 -11.74 10.22 -3.15
N LEU A 62 -11.03 11.29 -3.49
CA LEU A 62 -11.56 12.38 -4.30
C LEU A 62 -11.98 11.87 -5.69
N ILE A 63 -11.14 11.08 -6.36
CA ILE A 63 -11.48 10.47 -7.65
C ILE A 63 -12.75 9.62 -7.52
N PHE A 64 -12.85 8.80 -6.47
CA PHE A 64 -14.00 7.94 -6.24
C PHE A 64 -15.31 8.73 -6.00
N VAL A 65 -15.25 9.81 -5.21
CA VAL A 65 -16.41 10.64 -4.88
C VAL A 65 -16.88 11.50 -6.06
N PHE A 66 -15.95 12.16 -6.75
CA PHE A 66 -16.24 13.18 -7.76
C PHE A 66 -16.44 12.60 -9.16
N VAL A 67 -15.77 11.50 -9.51
CA VAL A 67 -15.93 10.90 -10.83
C VAL A 67 -17.12 9.94 -10.81
N ARG A 68 -18.28 10.42 -11.32
CA ARG A 68 -19.52 9.63 -11.43
C ARG A 68 -19.33 8.23 -12.01
N LYS A 69 -18.35 8.05 -12.90
CA LYS A 69 -18.01 6.79 -13.54
C LYS A 69 -17.52 5.71 -12.59
N PHE A 70 -16.96 6.10 -11.44
CA PHE A 70 -16.51 5.19 -10.38
C PHE A 70 -17.55 4.96 -9.29
N ARG A 71 -18.71 5.64 -9.34
CA ARG A 71 -19.89 5.35 -8.48
C ARG A 71 -20.60 4.08 -8.93
N VAL A 72 -19.85 2.98 -8.97
CA VAL A 72 -20.38 1.65 -9.21
C VAL A 72 -20.98 1.14 -7.90
N GLN A 73 -22.05 0.34 -7.99
CA GLN A 73 -22.56 -0.37 -6.81
C GLN A 73 -21.47 -1.34 -6.33
N LEU A 74 -20.79 -0.96 -5.25
CA LEU A 74 -19.79 -1.78 -4.60
C LEU A 74 -20.47 -2.64 -3.53
N ASN A 75 -20.17 -3.92 -3.55
CA ASN A 75 -20.46 -4.79 -2.43
C ASN A 75 -19.50 -4.42 -1.28
N ILE A 76 -20.06 -3.86 -0.21
CA ILE A 76 -19.33 -3.49 1.01
C ILE A 76 -19.49 -4.52 2.13
N SER A 77 -20.05 -5.71 1.84
CA SER A 77 -20.29 -6.75 2.85
C SER A 77 -19.03 -7.16 3.59
N ILE A 78 -17.87 -7.08 2.93
CA ILE A 78 -16.57 -7.44 3.51
C ILE A 78 -16.22 -6.63 4.77
N ILE A 79 -16.74 -5.40 4.91
CA ILE A 79 -16.49 -4.55 6.10
C ILE A 79 -17.11 -5.15 7.37
N ARG A 80 -18.07 -6.08 7.22
CA ARG A 80 -18.70 -6.80 8.35
C ARG A 80 -17.86 -7.97 8.85
N GLU A 81 -16.81 -8.37 8.13
CA GLU A 81 -15.90 -9.43 8.58
C GLU A 81 -15.21 -9.03 9.88
N ILE A 82 -14.96 -10.01 10.75
CA ILE A 82 -14.51 -9.82 12.13
C ILE A 82 -13.20 -9.01 12.26
N ILE A 83 -12.36 -9.04 11.21
CA ILE A 83 -11.08 -8.31 11.17
C ILE A 83 -11.27 -6.79 11.29
N PHE A 84 -12.31 -6.23 10.69
CA PHE A 84 -12.55 -4.78 10.69
C PHE A 84 -12.98 -4.24 12.06
N PRO A 85 -13.99 -4.80 12.75
CA PRO A 85 -14.36 -4.34 14.08
C PRO A 85 -13.24 -4.60 15.11
N ILE A 86 -12.50 -5.70 15.00
CA ILE A 86 -11.32 -5.93 15.86
C ILE A 86 -10.28 -4.84 15.64
N TYR A 87 -9.95 -4.52 14.39
CA TYR A 87 -8.94 -3.50 14.11
C TYR A 87 -9.41 -2.10 14.51
N LEU A 88 -10.69 -1.80 14.35
CA LEU A 88 -11.29 -0.57 14.86
C LEU A 88 -11.21 -0.48 16.39
N LEU A 89 -11.51 -1.57 17.10
CA LEU A 89 -11.36 -1.63 18.57
C LEU A 89 -9.92 -1.39 18.99
N PHE A 90 -8.94 -1.98 18.30
CA PHE A 90 -7.53 -1.71 18.52
C PHE A 90 -7.18 -0.22 18.36
N ILE A 91 -7.70 0.43 17.32
CA ILE A 91 -7.50 1.88 17.11
C ILE A 91 -8.13 2.70 18.25
N LEU A 92 -9.31 2.32 18.73
CA LEU A 92 -9.94 2.99 19.87
C LEU A 92 -9.10 2.86 21.15
N ILE A 93 -8.63 1.65 21.45
CA ILE A 93 -7.73 1.39 22.59
C ILE A 93 -6.44 2.21 22.45
N SER A 94 -5.85 2.23 21.26
CA SER A 94 -4.67 3.04 20.95
C SER A 94 -4.94 4.54 21.15
N GLY A 95 -6.12 5.03 20.75
CA GLY A 95 -6.53 6.41 20.97
C GLY A 95 -6.66 6.77 22.45
N PHE A 96 -7.23 5.89 23.27
CA PHE A 96 -7.28 6.08 24.72
C PHE A 96 -5.90 6.05 25.37
N SER A 97 -4.95 5.29 24.82
CA SER A 97 -3.59 5.23 25.37
C SER A 97 -2.83 6.57 25.26
N ILE A 98 -3.24 7.47 24.36
CA ILE A 98 -2.61 8.79 24.17
C ILE A 98 -2.64 9.62 25.45
N PHE A 99 -3.71 9.52 26.25
CA PHE A 99 -3.84 10.29 27.50
C PHE A 99 -2.77 9.93 28.55
N ASN A 100 -2.18 8.73 28.45
CA ASN A 100 -1.13 8.25 29.33
C ASN A 100 0.25 8.22 28.64
N ALA A 101 0.37 8.75 27.43
CA ALA A 101 1.61 8.70 26.66
C ALA A 101 2.64 9.69 27.20
N ILE A 102 3.86 9.20 27.45
CA ILE A 102 5.01 10.04 27.79
C ILE A 102 5.36 10.97 26.62
N ASN A 103 5.30 10.44 25.40
CA ASN A 103 5.49 11.19 24.17
C ASN A 103 4.18 11.30 23.39
N VAL A 104 3.44 12.36 23.66
CA VAL A 104 2.13 12.62 23.04
C VAL A 104 2.25 12.73 21.52
N SER A 105 3.30 13.37 21.00
CA SER A 105 3.50 13.55 19.55
C SER A 105 3.67 12.22 18.82
N GLU A 106 4.45 11.30 19.40
CA GLU A 106 4.67 9.97 18.84
C GLU A 106 3.40 9.12 18.90
N ALA A 107 2.65 9.21 20.01
CA ALA A 107 1.39 8.52 20.16
C ALA A 107 0.33 8.98 19.14
N TYR A 108 0.26 10.29 18.84
CA TYR A 108 -0.60 10.81 17.76
C TYR A 108 -0.19 10.30 16.38
N TYR A 109 1.12 10.30 16.09
CA TYR A 109 1.63 9.79 14.82
C TYR A 109 1.24 8.31 14.62
N ASP A 110 1.41 7.50 15.66
CA ASP A 110 1.04 6.08 15.62
C ASP A 110 -0.47 5.86 15.47
N LEU A 111 -1.29 6.66 16.13
CA LEU A 111 -2.74 6.60 15.96
C LEU A 111 -3.15 6.93 14.52
N ILE A 112 -2.65 8.05 13.97
CA ILE A 112 -2.93 8.47 12.59
C ILE A 112 -2.47 7.39 11.61
N LYS A 113 -1.32 6.76 11.89
CA LYS A 113 -0.80 5.63 11.12
C LYS A 113 -1.74 4.45 11.08
N ASN A 114 -2.26 4.03 12.23
CA ASN A 114 -3.21 2.93 12.31
C ASN A 114 -4.54 3.25 11.62
N VAL A 115 -5.04 4.49 11.73
CA VAL A 115 -6.24 4.94 11.01
C VAL A 115 -6.03 4.87 9.50
N LEU A 116 -4.89 5.33 8.99
CA LEU A 116 -4.56 5.28 7.57
C LEU A 116 -4.45 3.84 7.05
N PHE A 117 -3.89 2.92 7.83
CA PHE A 117 -3.88 1.50 7.48
C PHE A 117 -5.27 0.88 7.48
N LEU A 118 -6.14 1.22 8.42
CA LEU A 118 -7.53 0.76 8.40
C LEU A 118 -8.25 1.25 7.13
N ILE A 119 -8.10 2.52 6.77
CA ILE A 119 -8.67 3.10 5.55
C ILE A 119 -8.14 2.33 4.32
N PHE A 120 -6.83 2.13 4.23
CA PHE A 120 -6.21 1.37 3.15
C PHE A 120 -6.76 -0.07 3.07
N LEU A 121 -6.91 -0.75 4.21
CA LEU A 121 -7.43 -2.11 4.31
C LEU A 121 -8.88 -2.19 3.79
N VAL A 122 -9.72 -1.23 4.18
CA VAL A 122 -11.12 -1.14 3.73
C VAL A 122 -11.18 -0.94 2.22
N PHE A 123 -10.45 0.03 1.67
CA PHE A 123 -10.43 0.27 0.22
C PHE A 123 -9.92 -0.96 -0.55
N SER A 124 -8.81 -1.54 -0.10
CA SER A 124 -8.22 -2.73 -0.71
C SER A 124 -9.21 -3.89 -0.73
N SER A 125 -9.81 -4.21 0.41
CA SER A 125 -10.75 -5.32 0.56
C SER A 125 -12.00 -5.14 -0.29
N VAL A 126 -12.55 -3.92 -0.30
CA VAL A 126 -13.69 -3.58 -1.15
C VAL A 126 -13.31 -3.72 -2.63
N LEU A 127 -12.15 -3.25 -3.07
CA LEU A 127 -11.75 -3.39 -4.47
C LEU A 127 -11.53 -4.86 -4.88
N LEU A 128 -10.98 -5.68 -3.98
CA LEU A 128 -10.73 -7.11 -4.22
C LEU A 128 -12.03 -7.90 -4.40
N ILE A 129 -12.99 -7.78 -3.48
CA ILE A 129 -14.26 -8.53 -3.59
C ILE A 129 -15.12 -8.08 -4.78
N ASN A 130 -14.90 -6.85 -5.24
CA ASN A 130 -15.66 -6.26 -6.33
C ASN A 130 -14.99 -6.45 -7.71
N THR A 131 -13.82 -7.08 -7.79
CA THR A 131 -13.10 -7.20 -9.07
C THR A 131 -12.63 -8.62 -9.32
N ASN A 132 -13.12 -9.23 -10.40
CA ASN A 132 -12.65 -10.56 -10.78
C ASN A 132 -11.21 -10.53 -11.30
N ASN A 133 -10.44 -11.59 -11.03
CA ASN A 133 -9.07 -11.79 -11.52
C ASN A 133 -8.04 -10.69 -11.16
N ILE A 134 -8.38 -9.78 -10.26
CA ILE A 134 -7.47 -8.71 -9.83
C ILE A 134 -6.26 -9.27 -9.09
N LEU A 135 -6.45 -10.30 -8.26
CA LEU A 135 -5.39 -10.97 -7.50
C LEU A 135 -4.27 -11.48 -8.41
N ARG A 136 -4.61 -12.08 -9.56
CA ARG A 136 -3.60 -12.55 -10.53
C ARG A 136 -2.75 -11.40 -11.07
N SER A 137 -3.39 -10.25 -11.34
CA SER A 137 -2.71 -9.07 -11.87
C SER A 137 -1.84 -8.39 -10.80
N VAL A 138 -2.35 -8.28 -9.58
CA VAL A 138 -1.62 -7.75 -8.42
C VAL A 138 -0.41 -8.63 -8.11
N ASN A 139 -0.58 -9.96 -8.06
CA ASN A 139 0.53 -10.89 -7.85
C ASN A 139 1.61 -10.74 -8.93
N LYS A 140 1.22 -10.64 -10.20
CA LYS A 140 2.18 -10.40 -11.29
C LYS A 140 2.94 -9.09 -11.10
N ALA A 141 2.25 -8.01 -10.70
CA ALA A 141 2.89 -6.72 -10.43
C ALA A 141 3.88 -6.82 -9.26
N ILE A 142 3.49 -7.48 -8.16
CA ILE A 142 4.36 -7.73 -7.00
C ILE A 142 5.60 -8.52 -7.43
N SER A 143 5.44 -9.62 -8.18
CA SER A 143 6.57 -10.42 -8.64
C SER A 143 7.55 -9.62 -9.50
N VAL A 144 7.05 -8.82 -10.45
CA VAL A 144 7.90 -7.96 -11.29
C VAL A 144 8.64 -6.93 -10.43
N PHE A 145 7.94 -6.30 -9.49
CA PHE A 145 8.52 -5.33 -8.57
C PHE A 145 9.62 -5.94 -7.68
N THR A 146 9.39 -7.12 -7.13
CA THR A 146 10.37 -7.86 -6.32
C THR A 146 11.62 -8.20 -7.14
N ILE A 147 11.46 -8.63 -8.41
CA ILE A 147 12.61 -8.91 -9.30
C ILE A 147 13.43 -7.63 -9.54
N ILE A 148 12.77 -6.51 -9.82
CA ILE A 148 13.46 -5.22 -10.04
C ILE A 148 14.26 -4.83 -8.79
N ILE A 149 13.65 -4.90 -7.61
CA ILE A 149 14.30 -4.57 -6.34
C ILE A 149 15.48 -5.51 -6.06
N LEU A 150 15.31 -6.80 -6.32
CA LEU A 150 16.38 -7.80 -6.16
C LEU A 150 17.60 -7.44 -7.03
N ILE A 151 17.37 -7.10 -8.31
CA ILE A 151 18.45 -6.67 -9.22
C ILE A 151 19.16 -5.43 -8.66
N VAL A 152 18.41 -4.44 -8.16
CA VAL A 152 18.99 -3.23 -7.55
C VAL A 152 19.91 -3.59 -6.38
N GLY A 153 19.51 -4.49 -5.48
CA GLY A 153 20.40 -4.89 -4.38
C GLY A 153 21.59 -5.73 -4.81
N ILE A 154 21.47 -6.56 -5.84
CA ILE A 154 22.62 -7.29 -6.41
C ILE A 154 23.65 -6.28 -6.94
N VAL A 155 23.21 -5.27 -7.68
CA VAL A 155 24.11 -4.22 -8.19
C VAL A 155 24.77 -3.45 -7.03
N GLN A 156 24.01 -3.06 -6.01
CA GLN A 156 24.58 -2.42 -4.81
C GLN A 156 25.61 -3.31 -4.12
N PHE A 157 25.32 -4.60 -3.97
CA PHE A 157 26.21 -5.58 -3.36
C PHE A 157 27.54 -5.71 -4.14
N VAL A 158 27.48 -5.88 -5.46
CA VAL A 158 28.68 -6.00 -6.30
C VAL A 158 29.57 -4.75 -6.21
N ASN A 159 28.96 -3.56 -6.22
CA ASN A 159 29.68 -2.30 -6.08
C ASN A 159 30.40 -2.19 -4.73
N ILE A 160 29.75 -2.61 -3.64
CA ILE A 160 30.34 -2.58 -2.29
C ILE A 160 31.48 -3.58 -2.15
N VAL A 161 31.34 -4.79 -2.70
CA VAL A 161 32.41 -5.80 -2.67
C VAL A 161 33.64 -5.33 -3.43
N HIS A 162 33.46 -4.63 -4.56
CA HIS A 162 34.57 -4.05 -5.33
C HIS A 162 35.30 -2.89 -4.63
N GLN A 163 34.62 -2.10 -3.79
CA GLN A 163 35.17 -0.89 -3.17
C GLN A 163 35.84 -1.11 -1.80
N GLN A 164 36.17 -2.36 -1.45
CA GLN A 164 36.59 -2.87 -0.14
C GLN A 164 35.42 -3.14 0.81
N TYR A 165 35.20 -4.44 1.07
CA TYR A 165 34.18 -4.92 1.98
C TYR A 165 34.49 -4.48 3.42
N SER A 166 33.61 -3.65 3.99
CA SER A 166 33.60 -3.32 5.42
C SER A 166 32.20 -3.57 5.99
N LEU A 167 32.12 -3.90 7.28
CA LEU A 167 30.84 -4.05 7.99
C LEU A 167 29.94 -2.81 7.79
N ARG A 168 30.54 -1.61 7.73
CA ARG A 168 29.83 -0.35 7.50
C ARG A 168 29.30 -0.21 6.06
N ALA A 169 30.02 -0.76 5.08
CA ALA A 169 29.58 -0.78 3.68
C ALA A 169 28.42 -1.75 3.44
N ALA A 170 28.36 -2.88 4.17
CA ALA A 170 27.22 -3.80 4.12
C ALA A 170 25.90 -3.14 4.60
N TYR A 171 25.96 -2.15 5.51
CA TYR A 171 24.80 -1.34 5.88
C TYR A 171 24.31 -0.40 4.76
N GLY A 172 25.12 -0.18 3.73
CA GLY A 172 24.75 0.62 2.55
C GLY A 172 23.78 -0.08 1.60
N ILE A 173 23.62 -1.42 1.72
CA ILE A 173 22.67 -2.19 0.91
C ILE A 173 21.27 -1.96 1.45
N THR A 174 20.62 -0.94 0.91
CA THR A 174 19.29 -0.50 1.34
C THR A 174 18.29 -0.53 0.21
N GLY A 175 18.71 -0.86 -1.01
CA GLY A 175 17.90 -0.79 -2.21
C GLY A 175 17.31 0.61 -2.39
N VAL A 176 15.99 0.68 -2.57
CA VAL A 176 15.22 1.93 -2.58
C VAL A 176 14.58 2.23 -1.21
N PHE A 177 14.85 1.44 -0.18
CA PHE A 177 14.10 1.50 1.08
C PHE A 177 14.79 2.28 2.18
N ALA A 178 15.96 2.85 1.91
CA ALA A 178 16.83 3.60 2.82
C ALA A 178 17.28 2.83 4.09
N HIS A 179 16.75 1.61 4.31
CA HIS A 179 17.04 0.78 5.46
C HIS A 179 17.08 -0.71 5.07
N LYS A 180 18.13 -1.42 5.48
CA LYS A 180 18.37 -2.83 5.12
C LYS A 180 17.26 -3.77 5.58
N ASN A 181 16.67 -3.53 6.76
CA ASN A 181 15.63 -4.41 7.31
C ASN A 181 14.34 -4.28 6.49
N LEU A 182 13.98 -3.07 6.04
CA LEU A 182 12.82 -2.85 5.19
C LEU A 182 13.04 -3.48 3.80
N TYR A 183 14.26 -3.37 3.28
CA TYR A 183 14.67 -4.03 2.04
C TYR A 183 14.55 -5.56 2.14
N SER A 184 15.03 -6.15 3.24
CA SER A 184 14.95 -7.59 3.49
C SER A 184 13.53 -8.12 3.68
N GLN A 185 12.67 -7.36 4.35
CA GLN A 185 11.24 -7.71 4.52
C GLN A 185 10.52 -7.80 3.17
N ILE A 186 10.83 -6.88 2.25
CA ILE A 186 10.18 -6.83 0.93
C ILE A 186 10.66 -7.93 -0.01
N LEU A 187 11.90 -8.39 0.20
CA LEU A 187 12.42 -9.58 -0.47
C LEU A 187 12.01 -10.89 0.21
N PHE A 188 11.28 -10.84 1.33
CA PHE A 188 10.94 -12.00 2.16
C PHE A 188 12.18 -12.79 2.65
N LEU A 189 13.34 -12.13 2.78
CA LEU A 189 14.60 -12.78 3.18
C LEU A 189 14.75 -12.94 4.70
N PHE A 190 13.90 -12.29 5.50
CA PHE A 190 13.85 -12.44 6.95
C PHE A 190 12.39 -12.59 7.42
N PRO A 191 12.02 -13.73 8.07
CA PRO A 191 10.94 -13.70 9.04
C PRO A 191 11.50 -13.06 10.32
N SER A 192 10.80 -12.05 10.83
CA SER A 192 11.05 -11.46 12.15
C SER A 192 11.03 -12.52 13.25
#